data_AF-A0A4Y6R4G1-F1
#
_entry.id   AF-A0A4Y6R4G1-F1
#
_cell.length_a   1.000
_cell.length_b   1.000
_cell.length_c   1.000
_cell.angle_alpha   90.00
_cell.angle_beta   90.00
_cell.angle_gamma   90.00
#
_symmetry.space_group_name_H-M   'P 1'
#
loop_
_entity.id
_entity.type
_entity.pdbx_description
1 polymer ?
#
loop_
_entity_poly.entity_id
_entity_poly.type
_entity_poly.pdbx_seq_one_letter_code
_entity_poly.pdbx_strand_id
1 'polypeptide(L)'
;MPEPTTPPVKRKPSSRSMTPEKSETLKKLRASVGQLSTTTLRQLEKSLPWYSRLSSDERSALGMVAQNGIAAFVTWYERPSSPSWILTDVFGTAPTELTRSISLQKALQLIRIVVEVVEDQVPVIAPEADQPSLREAVLRYSREVAFAAADVYARAAESRGSWDTRLEALIVDAILRGENTDALRSRIAALGWKAQERFTVMVGNSPSEPSASYVSELRRLAGRYAEDALVGIQGDRLILILGGVQDRETAYLKLSEMFAPGPVVYGPEAGSLLEASGSAQSAFAGLTAARAWPAAPRPVAADDLLPERVISGDEAARRSLVKNIYRPLVAASNGLVETLGTYLELGHSLEATARELFVHANTVRYRLKRVCDVTGWDPLLPREAFVLQAALVVGRLSAPPKAPAERHPARNQP
;
A
#
# COMPACT_ATOMS: atom_id res chain seq x y z
N MET A 1 64.22 22.79 -2.06
CA MET A 1 63.65 23.61 -3.15
C MET A 1 62.29 23.03 -3.51
N PRO A 2 61.18 23.72 -3.22
CA PRO A 2 59.89 23.40 -3.79
C PRO A 2 59.63 24.27 -5.03
N GLU A 3 59.08 23.66 -6.08
CA GLU A 3 58.66 24.32 -7.32
C GLU A 3 57.55 25.36 -7.08
N PRO A 4 57.50 26.46 -7.87
CA PRO A 4 56.44 27.44 -7.74
C PRO A 4 55.16 26.94 -8.43
N THR A 5 54.11 26.73 -7.65
CA THR A 5 52.75 26.50 -8.14
C THR A 5 52.18 27.77 -8.78
N THR A 6 51.96 27.72 -10.09
CA THR A 6 51.26 28.74 -10.88
C THR A 6 49.80 28.86 -10.43
N PRO A 7 49.24 30.05 -10.18
CA PRO A 7 47.84 30.19 -9.79
C PRO A 7 46.90 29.91 -10.98
N PRO A 8 45.66 29.45 -10.73
CA PRO A 8 44.73 29.13 -11.80
C PRO A 8 44.27 30.41 -12.50
N VAL A 9 44.48 30.46 -13.81
CA VAL A 9 43.95 31.53 -14.68
C VAL A 9 42.43 31.51 -14.61
N LYS A 10 41.84 32.51 -13.93
CA LYS A 10 40.41 32.81 -14.02
C LYS A 10 40.08 33.16 -15.49
N ARG A 11 39.57 32.19 -16.25
CA ARG A 11 38.92 32.45 -17.54
C ARG A 11 37.69 33.31 -17.27
N LYS A 12 37.78 34.60 -17.61
CA LYS A 12 36.62 35.50 -17.71
C LYS A 12 35.59 34.85 -18.65
N PRO A 13 34.28 34.88 -18.35
CA PRO A 13 33.27 34.49 -19.32
C PRO A 13 33.40 35.43 -20.51
N SER A 14 33.63 34.88 -21.70
CA SER A 14 33.65 35.64 -22.94
C SER A 14 32.26 36.24 -23.16
N SER A 15 32.09 37.54 -22.89
CA SER A 15 30.93 38.29 -23.32
C SER A 15 30.94 38.33 -24.85
N ARG A 16 30.20 37.40 -25.48
CA ARG A 16 29.89 37.46 -26.92
C ARG A 16 29.24 38.82 -27.18
N SER A 17 29.94 39.72 -27.85
CA SER A 17 29.37 40.97 -28.34
C SER A 17 28.18 40.64 -29.24
N MET A 18 26.99 41.17 -28.91
CA MET A 18 25.79 40.98 -29.71
C MET A 18 25.99 41.56 -31.11
N THR A 19 25.59 40.84 -32.16
CA THR A 19 25.56 41.39 -33.52
C THR A 19 24.50 42.49 -33.61
N PRO A 20 24.69 43.53 -34.45
CA PRO A 20 23.73 44.62 -34.63
C PRO A 20 22.33 44.12 -35.01
N GLU A 21 22.27 43.10 -35.86
CA GLU A 21 21.05 42.43 -36.34
C GLU A 21 20.30 41.75 -35.18
N LYS A 22 21.01 40.99 -34.34
CA LYS A 22 20.42 40.40 -33.12
C LYS A 22 19.85 41.47 -32.18
N SER A 23 20.49 42.65 -32.09
CA SER A 23 19.98 43.76 -31.29
C SER A 23 18.70 44.37 -31.85
N GLU A 24 18.50 44.40 -33.17
CA GLU A 24 17.27 44.88 -33.80
C GLU A 24 16.13 43.88 -33.63
N THR A 25 16.40 42.60 -33.89
CA THR A 25 15.46 41.49 -33.66
C THR A 25 15.00 41.47 -32.20
N LEU A 26 15.89 41.73 -31.24
CA LEU A 26 15.55 41.76 -29.82
C LEU A 26 14.68 42.97 -29.43
N LYS A 27 14.90 44.15 -30.06
CA LYS A 27 14.03 45.32 -29.89
C LYS A 27 12.63 45.06 -30.43
N LYS A 28 12.53 44.47 -31.64
CA LYS A 28 11.25 44.07 -32.25
C LYS A 28 10.54 43.03 -31.40
N LEU A 29 11.24 42.00 -30.94
CA LEU A 29 10.69 40.95 -30.07
C LEU A 29 10.11 41.54 -28.77
N ARG A 30 10.83 42.47 -28.11
CA ARG A 30 10.33 43.20 -26.92
C ARG A 30 9.05 44.00 -27.23
N ALA A 31 9.01 44.70 -28.36
CA ALA A 31 7.84 45.47 -28.77
C ALA A 31 6.63 44.58 -29.10
N SER A 32 6.86 43.35 -29.59
CA SER A 32 5.82 42.41 -29.99
C SER A 32 5.24 41.55 -28.84
N VAL A 33 5.78 41.61 -27.62
CA VAL A 33 5.32 40.76 -26.48
C VAL A 33 3.81 40.91 -26.22
N GLY A 34 3.28 42.14 -26.22
CA GLY A 34 1.86 42.39 -25.98
C GLY A 34 0.95 41.82 -27.08
N GLN A 35 1.38 41.94 -28.35
CA GLN A 35 0.68 41.36 -29.48
C GLN A 35 0.72 39.82 -29.44
N LEU A 36 1.90 39.24 -29.20
CA LEU A 36 2.10 37.78 -29.07
C LEU A 36 1.21 37.20 -27.97
N SER A 37 1.15 37.87 -26.82
CA SER A 37 0.29 37.51 -25.69
C SER A 37 -1.18 37.50 -26.08
N THR A 38 -1.65 38.55 -26.77
CA THR A 38 -3.03 38.67 -27.21
C THR A 38 -3.40 37.60 -28.23
N THR A 39 -2.53 37.33 -29.20
CA THR A 39 -2.70 36.28 -30.21
C THR A 39 -2.72 34.90 -29.55
N THR A 40 -1.82 34.65 -28.61
CA THR A 40 -1.75 33.40 -27.84
C THR A 40 -3.05 33.14 -27.10
N LEU A 41 -3.57 34.12 -26.35
CA LEU A 41 -4.83 33.96 -25.61
C LEU A 41 -6.01 33.62 -26.53
N ARG A 42 -6.13 34.29 -27.68
CA ARG A 42 -7.17 33.97 -28.68
C ARG A 42 -6.99 32.56 -29.24
N GLN A 43 -5.76 32.15 -29.51
CA GLN A 43 -5.47 30.83 -30.04
C GLN A 43 -5.73 29.72 -29.02
N LEU A 44 -5.44 29.96 -27.73
CA LEU A 44 -5.79 29.05 -26.65
C LEU A 44 -7.31 28.84 -26.56
N GLU A 45 -8.09 29.94 -26.60
CA GLU A 45 -9.55 29.87 -26.54
C GLU A 45 -10.17 29.18 -27.75
N LYS A 46 -9.57 29.35 -28.94
CA LYS A 46 -10.02 28.72 -30.18
C LYS A 46 -9.64 27.24 -30.26
N SER A 47 -8.43 26.88 -29.87
CA SER A 47 -7.85 25.56 -30.14
C SER A 47 -8.03 24.56 -29.00
N LEU A 48 -8.33 25.02 -27.77
CA LEU A 48 -8.50 24.15 -26.60
C LEU A 48 -9.92 24.22 -26.03
N PRO A 49 -10.79 23.22 -26.32
CA PRO A 49 -12.17 23.19 -25.83
C PRO A 49 -12.30 23.18 -24.30
N TRP A 50 -11.27 22.74 -23.58
CA TRP A 50 -11.26 22.76 -22.11
C TRP A 50 -10.91 24.14 -21.56
N TYR A 51 -10.17 24.96 -22.31
CA TYR A 51 -9.73 26.28 -21.87
C TYR A 51 -10.92 27.25 -21.80
N SER A 52 -11.84 27.18 -22.77
CA SER A 52 -13.07 27.98 -22.78
C SER A 52 -14.07 27.62 -21.68
N ARG A 53 -13.95 26.41 -21.08
CA ARG A 53 -14.80 25.94 -19.98
C ARG A 53 -14.28 26.30 -18.60
N LEU A 54 -13.09 26.87 -18.50
CA LEU A 54 -12.50 27.30 -17.24
C LEU A 54 -13.23 28.54 -16.69
N SER A 55 -13.23 28.67 -15.36
CA SER A 55 -13.69 29.87 -14.68
C SER A 55 -12.89 31.12 -15.13
N SER A 56 -13.43 32.31 -14.88
CA SER A 56 -12.73 33.57 -15.20
C SER A 56 -11.35 33.64 -14.54
N ASP A 57 -11.25 33.17 -13.31
CA ASP A 57 -10.05 33.29 -12.49
C ASP A 57 -8.97 32.31 -12.98
N GLU A 58 -9.35 31.08 -13.31
CA GLU A 58 -8.45 30.09 -13.89
C GLU A 58 -7.94 30.51 -15.28
N ARG A 59 -8.81 31.09 -16.13
CA ARG A 59 -8.40 31.62 -17.43
C ARG A 59 -7.44 32.79 -17.29
N SER A 60 -7.72 33.70 -16.37
CA SER A 60 -6.85 34.84 -16.09
C SER A 60 -5.46 34.38 -15.61
N ALA A 61 -5.43 33.42 -14.68
CA ALA A 61 -4.18 32.86 -14.17
C ALA A 61 -3.36 32.12 -15.24
N LEU A 62 -4.01 31.29 -16.06
CA LEU A 62 -3.33 30.65 -17.20
C LEU A 62 -2.84 31.65 -18.23
N GLY A 63 -3.60 32.71 -18.46
CA GLY A 63 -3.21 33.79 -19.34
C GLY A 63 -1.95 34.52 -18.84
N MET A 64 -1.86 34.78 -17.53
CA MET A 64 -0.65 35.35 -16.94
C MET A 64 0.57 34.42 -17.10
N VAL A 65 0.40 33.11 -16.94
CA VAL A 65 1.48 32.12 -17.17
C VAL A 65 1.97 32.17 -18.61
N ALA A 66 1.06 32.24 -19.58
CA ALA A 66 1.44 32.36 -21.00
C ALA A 66 2.18 33.67 -21.29
N GLN A 67 1.71 34.80 -20.73
CA GLN A 67 2.37 36.11 -20.86
C GLN A 67 3.78 36.12 -20.26
N ASN A 68 3.92 35.61 -19.04
CA ASN A 68 5.21 35.48 -18.38
C ASN A 68 6.16 34.56 -19.14
N GLY A 69 5.63 33.46 -19.71
CA GLY A 69 6.38 32.57 -20.59
C GLY A 69 6.98 33.27 -21.81
N ILE A 70 6.20 34.15 -22.47
CA ILE A 70 6.64 34.95 -23.62
C ILE A 70 7.65 36.01 -23.18
N ALA A 71 7.42 36.69 -22.06
CA ALA A 71 8.35 37.69 -21.53
C ALA A 71 9.69 37.07 -21.12
N ALA A 72 9.66 35.92 -20.43
CA ALA A 72 10.84 35.17 -20.04
C ALA A 72 11.64 34.65 -21.24
N PHE A 73 10.97 34.30 -22.35
CA PHE A 73 11.66 33.99 -23.61
C PHE A 73 12.51 35.15 -24.11
N VAL A 74 12.00 36.39 -24.05
CA VAL A 74 12.75 37.58 -24.49
C VAL A 74 14.02 37.78 -23.66
N THR A 75 13.90 37.64 -22.34
CA THR A 75 15.03 37.69 -21.41
C THR A 75 16.05 36.58 -21.68
N TRP A 76 15.57 35.35 -21.93
CA TRP A 76 16.39 34.20 -22.25
C TRP A 76 17.11 34.36 -23.60
N TYR A 77 16.45 34.95 -24.60
CA TYR A 77 17.04 35.21 -25.91
C TYR A 77 18.19 36.24 -25.86
N GLU A 78 18.07 37.22 -24.97
CA GLU A 78 19.13 38.19 -24.67
C GLU A 78 20.33 37.51 -24.02
N ARG A 79 20.07 36.66 -23.01
CA ARG A 79 21.08 35.97 -22.23
C ARG A 79 20.68 34.50 -22.02
N PRO A 80 21.15 33.59 -22.87
CA PRO A 80 20.89 32.17 -22.68
C PRO A 80 21.60 31.67 -21.41
N SER A 81 20.87 31.60 -20.30
CA SER A 81 21.33 31.08 -19.00
C SER A 81 20.67 29.76 -18.65
N SER A 82 21.21 29.06 -17.63
CA SER A 82 20.83 27.69 -17.22
C SER A 82 19.32 27.49 -16.96
N PRO A 83 18.79 26.25 -16.95
CA PRO A 83 17.33 26.01 -16.93
C PRO A 83 16.61 26.40 -15.64
N SER A 84 17.31 26.50 -14.51
CA SER A 84 16.73 26.61 -13.17
C SER A 84 15.98 27.92 -12.86
N TRP A 85 16.25 29.02 -13.59
CA TRP A 85 15.56 30.31 -13.36
C TRP A 85 14.21 30.41 -14.07
N ILE A 86 14.00 29.64 -15.14
CA ILE A 86 12.80 29.70 -15.99
C ILE A 86 11.55 29.25 -15.20
N LEU A 87 11.72 28.33 -14.25
CA LEU A 87 10.65 27.86 -13.37
C LEU A 87 10.06 28.96 -12.48
N THR A 88 10.92 29.80 -11.91
CA THR A 88 10.50 30.83 -10.95
C THR A 88 9.77 31.98 -11.65
N ASP A 89 10.19 32.36 -12.85
CA ASP A 89 9.56 33.46 -13.60
C ASP A 89 8.24 33.06 -14.29
N VAL A 90 8.17 31.84 -14.81
CA VAL A 90 6.97 31.39 -15.56
C VAL A 90 5.88 30.86 -14.62
N PHE A 91 6.27 30.13 -13.56
CA PHE A 91 5.32 29.47 -12.66
C PHE A 91 5.30 30.04 -11.24
N GLY A 92 6.26 30.87 -10.84
CA GLY A 92 6.36 31.37 -9.45
C GLY A 92 5.32 32.41 -9.07
N THR A 93 4.66 33.05 -10.04
CA THR A 93 3.55 33.99 -9.82
C THR A 93 2.18 33.37 -10.03
N ALA A 94 2.11 32.11 -10.47
CA ALA A 94 0.85 31.41 -10.65
C ALA A 94 0.31 30.95 -9.28
N PRO A 95 -1.00 31.08 -9.00
CA PRO A 95 -1.59 30.58 -7.76
C PRO A 95 -1.25 29.09 -7.55
N THR A 96 -0.89 28.71 -6.32
CA THR A 96 -0.59 27.32 -5.96
C THR A 96 -1.75 26.37 -6.28
N GLU A 97 -2.98 26.87 -6.30
CA GLU A 97 -4.19 26.13 -6.68
C GLU A 97 -4.16 25.67 -8.15
N LEU A 98 -3.53 26.44 -9.06
CA LEU A 98 -3.46 26.11 -10.48
C LEU A 98 -2.59 24.88 -10.77
N THR A 99 -1.49 24.75 -10.02
CA THR A 99 -0.60 23.57 -10.12
C THR A 99 -1.27 22.28 -9.62
N ARG A 100 -2.33 22.41 -8.81
CA ARG A 100 -3.12 21.28 -8.30
C ARG A 100 -4.28 20.91 -9.20
N SER A 101 -4.86 21.85 -9.96
CA SER A 101 -6.06 21.64 -10.79
C SER A 101 -5.78 21.31 -12.25
N ILE A 102 -4.60 21.64 -12.76
CA ILE A 102 -4.24 21.43 -14.18
C ILE A 102 -3.38 20.18 -14.34
N SER A 103 -3.73 19.30 -15.28
CA SER A 103 -2.95 18.10 -15.58
C SER A 103 -1.72 18.43 -16.43
N LEU A 104 -0.67 17.59 -16.35
CA LEU A 104 0.51 17.70 -17.21
C LEU A 104 0.14 17.77 -18.70
N GLN A 105 -0.84 16.97 -19.12
CA GLN A 105 -1.32 16.97 -20.51
C GLN A 105 -1.85 18.35 -20.93
N LYS A 106 -2.64 19.02 -20.08
CA LYS A 106 -3.15 20.37 -20.34
C LYS A 106 -2.03 21.40 -20.36
N ALA A 107 -1.03 21.28 -19.46
CA ALA A 107 0.15 22.15 -19.44
C ALA A 107 0.98 22.03 -20.73
N LEU A 108 1.21 20.81 -21.22
CA LEU A 108 1.93 20.58 -22.48
C LEU A 108 1.17 21.13 -23.69
N GLN A 109 -0.17 21.04 -23.69
CA GLN A 109 -1.02 21.64 -24.74
C GLN A 109 -0.90 23.17 -24.77
N LEU A 110 -0.87 23.84 -23.61
CA LEU A 110 -0.64 25.29 -23.51
C LEU A 110 0.73 25.67 -24.09
N ILE A 111 1.81 25.01 -23.65
CA ILE A 111 3.17 25.27 -24.12
C ILE A 111 3.23 25.12 -25.65
N ARG A 112 2.64 24.05 -26.19
CA ARG A 112 2.62 23.81 -27.63
C ARG A 112 1.98 24.98 -28.40
N ILE A 113 0.82 25.47 -27.97
CA ILE A 113 0.15 26.59 -28.65
C ILE A 113 0.98 27.87 -28.53
N VAL A 114 1.56 28.16 -27.36
CA VAL A 114 2.42 29.34 -27.19
C VAL A 114 3.59 29.30 -28.17
N VAL A 115 4.22 28.13 -28.33
CA VAL A 115 5.34 27.93 -29.25
C VAL A 115 4.90 28.11 -30.70
N GLU A 116 3.80 27.49 -31.10
CA GLU A 116 3.23 27.62 -32.44
C GLU A 116 2.95 29.11 -32.77
N VAL A 117 2.34 29.87 -31.86
CA VAL A 117 2.07 31.30 -32.07
C VAL A 117 3.35 32.13 -32.19
N VAL A 118 4.35 31.88 -31.34
CA VAL A 118 5.62 32.62 -31.41
C VAL A 118 6.39 32.28 -32.69
N GLU A 119 6.39 31.01 -33.10
CA GLU A 119 7.02 30.54 -34.34
C GLU A 119 6.37 31.17 -35.59
N ASP A 120 5.04 31.23 -35.63
CA ASP A 120 4.27 31.85 -36.73
C ASP A 120 4.55 33.35 -36.89
N GLN A 121 4.95 34.03 -35.80
CA GLN A 121 5.25 35.47 -35.81
C GLN A 121 6.73 35.78 -36.11
N VAL A 122 7.61 34.77 -36.18
CA VAL A 122 9.04 34.97 -36.50
C VAL A 122 9.27 35.81 -37.76
N PRO A 123 8.56 35.60 -38.89
CA PRO A 123 8.78 36.39 -40.11
C PRO A 123 8.49 37.88 -39.96
N VAL A 124 7.64 38.25 -38.99
CA VAL A 124 7.28 39.65 -38.69
C VAL A 124 8.30 40.29 -37.74
N ILE A 125 8.89 39.47 -36.85
CA ILE A 125 9.76 39.93 -35.76
C ILE A 125 11.23 40.03 -36.20
N ALA A 126 11.68 39.15 -37.09
CA ALA A 126 13.07 39.03 -37.49
C ALA A 126 13.25 39.18 -39.02
N PRO A 127 14.32 39.89 -39.47
CA PRO A 127 14.76 39.85 -40.86
C PRO A 127 15.07 38.42 -41.32
N GLU A 128 14.95 38.11 -42.62
CA GLU A 128 15.15 36.76 -43.16
C GLU A 128 16.48 36.10 -42.70
N ALA A 129 17.55 36.88 -42.57
CA ALA A 129 18.85 36.41 -42.09
C ALA A 129 18.83 35.88 -40.64
N ASP A 130 17.99 36.47 -39.78
CA ASP A 130 17.90 36.14 -38.34
C ASP A 130 16.79 35.10 -38.04
N GLN A 131 15.85 34.87 -38.96
CA GLN A 131 14.73 33.95 -38.75
C GLN A 131 15.16 32.53 -38.33
N PRO A 132 16.20 31.89 -38.94
CA PRO A 132 16.65 30.57 -38.51
C PRO A 132 17.14 30.56 -37.07
N SER A 133 17.90 31.59 -36.67
CA SER A 133 18.42 31.69 -35.30
C SER A 133 17.31 31.94 -34.28
N LEU A 134 16.28 32.72 -34.65
CA LEU A 134 15.13 32.97 -33.76
C LEU A 134 14.25 31.72 -33.61
N ARG A 135 13.98 30.98 -34.71
CA ARG A 135 13.27 29.69 -34.65
C ARG A 135 14.00 28.68 -33.79
N GLU A 136 15.32 28.55 -33.96
CA GLU A 136 16.13 27.67 -33.13
C GLU A 136 16.05 28.08 -31.64
N ALA A 137 16.08 29.38 -31.35
CA ALA A 137 15.93 29.89 -29.99
C ALA A 137 14.56 29.54 -29.39
N VAL A 138 13.47 29.69 -30.14
CA VAL A 138 12.11 29.31 -29.72
C VAL A 138 12.05 27.82 -29.39
N LEU A 139 12.59 26.95 -30.24
CA LEU A 139 12.61 25.50 -30.03
C LEU A 139 13.48 25.08 -28.84
N ARG A 140 14.63 25.72 -28.64
CA ARG A 140 15.50 25.44 -27.49
C ARG A 140 14.83 25.87 -26.19
N TYR A 141 14.27 27.08 -26.14
CA TYR A 141 13.57 27.59 -24.97
C TYR A 141 12.34 26.74 -24.62
N SER A 142 11.53 26.37 -25.62
CA SER A 142 10.34 25.54 -25.38
C SER A 142 10.68 24.18 -24.81
N ARG A 143 11.79 23.57 -25.25
CA ARG A 143 12.31 22.32 -24.70
C ARG A 143 12.70 22.48 -23.23
N GLU A 144 13.41 23.56 -22.87
CA GLU A 144 13.77 23.84 -21.47
C GLU A 144 12.51 24.01 -20.60
N VAL A 145 11.52 24.79 -21.07
CA VAL A 145 10.25 24.99 -20.35
C VAL A 145 9.48 23.67 -20.18
N ALA A 146 9.44 22.82 -21.21
CA ALA A 146 8.76 21.53 -21.16
C ALA A 146 9.41 20.56 -20.15
N PHE A 147 10.74 20.46 -20.14
CA PHE A 147 11.46 19.63 -19.14
C PHE A 147 11.27 20.16 -17.72
N ALA A 148 11.32 21.47 -17.56
CA ALA A 148 11.12 22.09 -16.27
C ALA A 148 9.70 21.85 -15.72
N ALA A 149 8.67 21.97 -16.57
CA ALA A 149 7.30 21.61 -16.22
C ALA A 149 7.17 20.13 -15.86
N ALA A 150 7.79 19.23 -16.63
CA ALA A 150 7.79 17.80 -16.34
C ALA A 150 8.40 17.48 -14.95
N ASP A 151 9.51 18.14 -14.57
CA ASP A 151 10.15 17.96 -13.26
C ASP A 151 9.23 18.41 -12.11
N VAL A 152 8.53 19.53 -12.25
CA VAL A 152 7.56 20.00 -11.23
C VAL A 152 6.41 19.00 -11.06
N TYR A 153 5.83 18.52 -12.15
CA TYR A 153 4.75 17.53 -12.08
C TYR A 153 5.23 16.17 -11.57
N ALA A 154 6.45 15.74 -11.92
CA ALA A 154 7.07 14.53 -11.39
C ALA A 154 7.25 14.63 -9.87
N ARG A 155 7.86 15.72 -9.37
CA ARG A 155 8.03 15.96 -7.93
C ARG A 155 6.70 16.04 -7.18
N ALA A 156 5.68 16.67 -7.75
CA ALA A 156 4.35 16.74 -7.15
C ALA A 156 3.63 15.38 -7.14
N ALA A 157 3.90 14.51 -8.11
CA ALA A 157 3.42 13.13 -8.12
C ALA A 157 4.16 12.28 -7.08
N GLU A 158 5.49 12.41 -7.01
CA GLU A 158 6.34 11.74 -6.00
C GLU A 158 5.96 12.16 -4.57
N SER A 159 5.75 13.45 -4.32
CA SER A 159 5.39 13.95 -2.99
C SER A 159 4.03 13.39 -2.53
N ARG A 160 3.04 13.32 -3.42
CA ARG A 160 1.73 12.71 -3.12
C ARG A 160 1.82 11.21 -2.88
N GLY A 161 2.54 10.48 -3.75
CA GLY A 161 2.76 9.04 -3.56
C GLY A 161 3.53 8.71 -2.28
N SER A 162 4.50 9.55 -1.90
CA SER A 162 5.26 9.39 -0.64
C SER A 162 4.42 9.68 0.60
N TRP A 163 3.47 10.61 0.53
CA TRP A 163 2.59 10.96 1.65
C TRP A 163 1.58 9.84 1.93
N ASP A 164 0.94 9.30 0.89
CA ASP A 164 0.05 8.15 1.01
C ASP A 164 0.81 6.93 1.54
N THR A 165 1.95 6.58 0.93
CA THR A 165 2.76 5.42 1.37
C THR A 165 3.22 5.55 2.82
N ARG A 166 3.60 6.76 3.27
CA ARG A 166 4.00 7.00 4.66
C ARG A 166 2.81 6.91 5.62
N LEU A 167 1.64 7.42 5.21
CA LEU A 167 0.42 7.32 6.00
C LEU A 167 -0.02 5.86 6.16
N GLU A 168 0.02 5.10 5.07
CA GLU A 168 -0.26 3.66 5.08
C GLU A 168 0.69 2.90 6.00
N ALA A 169 2.00 3.17 5.92
CA ALA A 169 3.00 2.54 6.79
C ALA A 169 2.74 2.85 8.28
N LEU A 170 2.35 4.09 8.61
CA LEU A 170 1.98 4.47 9.97
C LEU A 170 0.71 3.74 10.46
N ILE A 171 -0.26 3.54 9.59
CA ILE A 171 -1.51 2.82 9.92
C ILE A 171 -1.21 1.34 10.14
N VAL A 172 -0.39 0.73 9.28
CA VAL A 172 0.04 -0.66 9.46
C VAL A 172 0.78 -0.80 10.80
N ASP A 173 1.79 0.02 11.08
CA ASP A 173 2.53 -0.04 12.36
C ASP A 173 1.61 0.14 13.59
N ALA A 174 0.67 1.09 13.53
CA ALA A 174 -0.30 1.29 14.60
C ALA A 174 -1.22 0.07 14.81
N ILE A 175 -1.71 -0.56 13.73
CA ILE A 175 -2.53 -1.78 13.82
C ILE A 175 -1.72 -2.94 14.39
N LEU A 176 -0.46 -3.11 13.96
CA LEU A 176 0.42 -4.16 14.47
C LEU A 176 0.69 -4.01 15.97
N ARG A 177 0.79 -2.77 16.45
CA ARG A 177 0.96 -2.46 17.88
C ARG A 177 -0.36 -2.51 18.67
N GLY A 178 -1.50 -2.67 18.01
CA GLY A 178 -2.81 -2.59 18.64
C GLY A 178 -3.13 -1.20 19.18
N GLU A 179 -2.54 -0.15 18.61
CA GLU A 179 -2.85 1.23 18.98
C GLU A 179 -4.28 1.58 18.54
N ASN A 180 -5.07 2.14 19.45
CA ASN A 180 -6.44 2.54 19.19
C ASN A 180 -6.65 4.01 19.60
N THR A 181 -6.06 4.93 18.83
CA THR A 181 -6.10 6.38 19.09
C THR A 181 -7.08 7.09 18.16
N ASP A 182 -7.61 8.23 18.59
CA ASP A 182 -8.44 9.09 17.73
C ASP A 182 -7.67 9.56 16.49
N ALA A 183 -6.36 9.78 16.63
CA ALA A 183 -5.48 10.09 15.51
C ALA A 183 -5.46 8.98 14.45
N LEU A 184 -5.43 7.70 14.86
CA LEU A 184 -5.50 6.58 13.93
C LEU A 184 -6.85 6.55 13.19
N ARG A 185 -7.97 6.76 13.91
CA ARG A 185 -9.31 6.86 13.30
C ARG A 185 -9.40 7.95 12.24
N SER A 186 -8.92 9.15 12.54
CA SER A 186 -8.92 10.27 11.58
C SER A 186 -8.06 9.97 10.34
N ARG A 187 -6.94 9.26 10.50
CA ARG A 187 -6.07 8.86 9.40
C ARG A 187 -6.71 7.80 8.50
N ILE A 188 -7.38 6.81 9.09
CA ILE A 188 -8.14 5.79 8.34
C ILE A 188 -9.26 6.46 7.53
N ALA A 189 -9.99 7.39 8.15
CA ALA A 189 -11.05 8.14 7.46
C ALA A 189 -10.49 8.97 6.29
N ALA A 190 -9.30 9.56 6.43
CA ALA A 190 -8.65 10.33 5.38
C ALA A 190 -8.23 9.47 4.17
N LEU A 191 -8.01 8.16 4.34
CA LEU A 191 -7.76 7.23 3.23
C LEU A 191 -9.03 6.85 2.46
N GLY A 192 -10.22 7.21 2.95
CA GLY A 192 -11.48 6.92 2.27
C GLY A 192 -11.89 5.45 2.30
N TRP A 193 -11.49 4.71 3.35
CA TRP A 193 -11.85 3.31 3.53
C TRP A 193 -13.37 3.11 3.57
N LYS A 194 -13.85 2.10 2.85
CA LYS A 194 -15.28 1.81 2.64
C LYS A 194 -15.77 0.69 3.55
N ALA A 195 -15.00 -0.38 3.65
CA ALA A 195 -15.29 -1.54 4.47
C ALA A 195 -15.47 -1.11 5.92
N GLN A 196 -16.55 -1.58 6.53
CA GLN A 196 -16.83 -1.35 7.96
C GLN A 196 -16.62 -2.63 8.79
N GLU A 197 -16.55 -3.78 8.12
CA GLU A 197 -16.48 -5.11 8.71
C GLU A 197 -15.66 -6.05 7.81
N ARG A 198 -15.36 -7.26 8.32
CA ARG A 198 -14.63 -8.31 7.60
C ARG A 198 -13.20 -7.94 7.24
N PHE A 199 -12.39 -7.65 8.26
CA PHE A 199 -10.97 -7.38 8.10
C PHE A 199 -10.12 -8.62 8.33
N THR A 200 -9.16 -8.88 7.45
CA THR A 200 -8.20 -9.98 7.61
C THR A 200 -6.80 -9.49 7.32
N VAL A 201 -5.83 -9.97 8.11
CA VAL A 201 -4.42 -9.68 7.89
C VAL A 201 -3.71 -10.93 7.37
N MET A 202 -3.01 -10.82 6.24
CA MET A 202 -2.13 -11.84 5.71
C MET A 202 -0.67 -11.41 5.88
N VAL A 203 0.19 -12.34 6.27
CA VAL A 203 1.62 -12.11 6.48
C VAL A 203 2.43 -13.23 5.83
N GLY A 204 3.53 -12.88 5.19
CA GLY A 204 4.48 -13.82 4.61
C GLY A 204 5.81 -13.13 4.32
N ASN A 205 6.69 -13.83 3.61
CA ASN A 205 7.98 -13.26 3.23
C ASN A 205 7.80 -12.18 2.16
N SER A 206 8.53 -11.07 2.34
CA SER A 206 8.68 -10.02 1.35
C SER A 206 9.68 -10.44 0.26
N PRO A 207 9.47 -10.07 -1.01
CA PRO A 207 10.50 -10.16 -2.04
C PRO A 207 11.79 -9.43 -1.63
N SER A 208 12.94 -9.84 -2.16
CA SER A 208 14.27 -9.35 -1.76
C SER A 208 14.45 -7.84 -1.93
N GLU A 209 13.81 -7.25 -2.96
CA GLU A 209 13.81 -5.80 -3.22
C GLU A 209 12.41 -5.38 -3.70
N PRO A 210 11.48 -5.10 -2.78
CA PRO A 210 10.14 -4.68 -3.14
C PRO A 210 10.19 -3.23 -3.64
N SER A 211 10.02 -3.04 -4.94
CA SER A 211 9.95 -1.70 -5.54
C SER A 211 8.60 -1.03 -5.24
N ALA A 212 8.54 0.30 -5.35
CA ALA A 212 7.27 1.03 -5.29
C ALA A 212 6.25 0.56 -6.36
N SER A 213 6.75 0.09 -7.51
CA SER A 213 5.91 -0.51 -8.55
C SER A 213 5.31 -1.85 -8.13
N TYR A 214 6.07 -2.69 -7.43
CA TYR A 214 5.57 -3.96 -6.87
C TYR A 214 4.45 -3.71 -5.85
N VAL A 215 4.64 -2.78 -4.91
CA VAL A 215 3.62 -2.41 -3.92
C VAL A 215 2.34 -1.89 -4.60
N SER A 216 2.50 -1.06 -5.64
CA SER A 216 1.37 -0.53 -6.43
C SER A 216 0.62 -1.63 -7.18
N GLU A 217 1.34 -2.59 -7.76
CA GLU A 217 0.76 -3.75 -8.44
C GLU A 217 -0.01 -4.65 -7.47
N LEU A 218 0.58 -4.96 -6.33
CA LEU A 218 -0.06 -5.75 -5.28
C LEU A 218 -1.33 -5.06 -4.76
N ARG A 219 -1.29 -3.74 -4.52
CA ARG A 219 -2.48 -2.97 -4.12
C ARG A 219 -3.57 -3.06 -5.18
N ARG A 220 -3.21 -2.92 -6.47
CA ARG A 220 -4.15 -3.06 -7.59
C ARG A 220 -4.75 -4.46 -7.67
N LEU A 221 -3.96 -5.50 -7.42
CA LEU A 221 -4.46 -6.88 -7.37
C LEU A 221 -5.41 -7.07 -6.19
N ALA A 222 -5.04 -6.62 -4.99
CA ALA A 222 -5.87 -6.70 -3.79
C ALA A 222 -7.21 -5.97 -3.95
N GLY A 223 -7.22 -4.80 -4.57
CA GLY A 223 -8.44 -4.05 -4.87
C GLY A 223 -9.40 -4.73 -5.87
N ARG A 224 -9.02 -5.85 -6.51
CA ARG A 224 -9.94 -6.68 -7.30
C ARG A 224 -10.75 -7.65 -6.44
N TYR A 225 -10.27 -7.95 -5.23
CA TYR A 225 -10.81 -8.99 -4.35
C TYR A 225 -11.34 -8.44 -3.02
N ALA A 226 -10.89 -7.25 -2.61
CA ALA A 226 -11.26 -6.58 -1.38
C ALA A 226 -11.81 -5.17 -1.69
N GLU A 227 -12.69 -4.67 -0.84
CA GLU A 227 -13.18 -3.28 -0.91
C GLU A 227 -12.05 -2.30 -0.60
N ASP A 228 -11.25 -2.65 0.41
CA ASP A 228 -10.07 -1.89 0.83
C ASP A 228 -8.87 -2.82 1.03
N ALA A 229 -7.69 -2.32 0.71
CA ALA A 229 -6.45 -3.03 0.91
C ALA A 229 -5.31 -2.09 1.32
N LEU A 230 -4.56 -2.47 2.34
CA LEU A 230 -3.29 -1.84 2.73
C LEU A 230 -2.15 -2.83 2.56
N VAL A 231 -1.03 -2.33 2.07
CA VAL A 231 0.20 -3.10 1.88
C VAL A 231 1.27 -2.50 2.77
N GLY A 232 1.82 -3.32 3.67
CA GLY A 232 2.93 -2.96 4.53
C GLY A 232 4.12 -3.88 4.32
N ILE A 233 5.33 -3.34 4.44
CA ILE A 233 6.56 -4.13 4.46
C ILE A 233 7.31 -3.78 5.74
N GLN A 234 7.65 -4.80 6.52
CA GLN A 234 8.39 -4.65 7.77
C GLN A 234 9.55 -5.66 7.80
N GLY A 235 10.77 -5.17 7.59
CA GLY A 235 11.94 -6.04 7.44
C GLY A 235 11.79 -6.98 6.24
N ASP A 236 11.85 -8.28 6.49
CA ASP A 236 11.66 -9.35 5.50
C ASP A 236 10.19 -9.81 5.39
N ARG A 237 9.24 -9.10 6.00
CA ARG A 237 7.82 -9.47 6.02
C ARG A 237 6.98 -8.54 5.15
N LEU A 238 6.15 -9.15 4.32
CA LEU A 238 5.06 -8.49 3.59
C LEU A 238 3.77 -8.70 4.38
N ILE A 239 2.97 -7.64 4.48
CA ILE A 239 1.75 -7.57 5.27
C ILE A 239 0.65 -7.03 4.38
N LEU A 240 -0.46 -7.75 4.30
CA LEU A 240 -1.67 -7.31 3.62
C LEU A 240 -2.79 -7.19 4.63
N ILE A 241 -3.42 -6.03 4.70
CA ILE A 241 -4.66 -5.84 5.46
C ILE A 241 -5.78 -5.67 4.45
N LEU A 242 -6.75 -6.57 4.48
CA LEU A 242 -7.85 -6.65 3.51
C LEU A 242 -9.17 -6.39 4.23
N GLY A 243 -9.99 -5.50 3.71
CA GLY A 243 -11.35 -5.22 4.18
C GLY A 243 -12.40 -5.65 3.15
N GLY A 244 -13.47 -6.30 3.60
CA GLY A 244 -14.60 -6.63 2.75
C GLY A 244 -14.31 -7.66 1.65
N VAL A 245 -13.46 -8.66 1.92
CA VAL A 245 -13.17 -9.74 0.96
C VAL A 245 -14.42 -10.60 0.75
N GLN A 246 -14.84 -10.74 -0.51
CA GLN A 246 -16.06 -11.48 -0.88
C GLN A 246 -15.77 -12.97 -1.09
N ASP A 247 -14.89 -13.31 -2.05
CA ASP A 247 -14.45 -14.67 -2.34
C ASP A 247 -13.07 -14.92 -1.72
N ARG A 248 -13.06 -15.36 -0.46
CA ARG A 248 -11.83 -15.55 0.32
C ARG A 248 -10.93 -16.63 -0.28
N GLU A 249 -11.49 -17.73 -0.77
CA GLU A 249 -10.71 -18.86 -1.26
C GLU A 249 -9.89 -18.46 -2.49
N THR A 250 -10.54 -17.87 -3.49
CA THR A 250 -9.85 -17.37 -4.69
C THR A 250 -8.92 -16.21 -4.36
N ALA A 251 -9.38 -15.24 -3.55
CA ALA A 251 -8.61 -14.05 -3.21
C ALA A 251 -7.31 -14.40 -2.50
N TYR A 252 -7.36 -15.24 -1.47
CA TYR A 252 -6.20 -15.56 -0.65
C TYR A 252 -5.18 -16.38 -1.44
N LEU A 253 -5.64 -17.33 -2.28
CA LEU A 253 -4.76 -18.04 -3.20
C LEU A 253 -4.02 -17.07 -4.14
N LYS A 254 -4.76 -16.20 -4.83
CA LYS A 254 -4.19 -15.24 -5.79
C LYS A 254 -3.26 -14.22 -5.14
N LEU A 255 -3.59 -13.74 -3.96
CA LEU A 255 -2.74 -12.80 -3.23
C LEU A 255 -1.49 -13.49 -2.66
N SER A 256 -1.58 -14.76 -2.26
CA SER A 256 -0.44 -15.52 -1.75
C SER A 256 0.67 -15.72 -2.79
N GLU A 257 0.33 -15.73 -4.08
CA GLU A 257 1.27 -15.82 -5.21
C GLU A 257 2.24 -14.62 -5.26
N MET A 258 1.83 -13.46 -4.71
CA MET A 258 2.65 -12.26 -4.70
C MET A 258 3.75 -12.29 -3.62
N PHE A 259 3.58 -13.09 -2.57
CA PHE A 259 4.57 -13.21 -1.50
C PHE A 259 5.80 -14.00 -1.98
N ALA A 260 6.96 -13.70 -1.42
CA ALA A 260 8.18 -14.46 -1.68
C ALA A 260 8.03 -15.94 -1.24
N PRO A 261 8.91 -16.85 -1.71
CA PRO A 261 8.88 -18.25 -1.29
C PRO A 261 8.86 -18.42 0.23
N GLY A 262 8.03 -19.34 0.69
CA GLY A 262 7.81 -19.63 2.11
C GLY A 262 6.33 -19.67 2.48
N PRO A 263 6.02 -19.84 3.78
CA PRO A 263 4.66 -19.83 4.29
C PRO A 263 4.01 -18.44 4.12
N VAL A 264 2.71 -18.45 3.84
CA VAL A 264 1.84 -17.27 3.88
C VAL A 264 0.70 -17.61 4.82
N VAL A 265 0.49 -16.79 5.85
CA VAL A 265 -0.48 -17.06 6.91
C VAL A 265 -1.47 -15.92 6.98
N TYR A 266 -2.75 -16.24 7.14
CA TYR A 266 -3.79 -15.24 7.39
C TYR A 266 -4.40 -15.41 8.78
N GLY A 267 -4.69 -14.30 9.43
CA GLY A 267 -5.34 -14.27 10.74
C GLY A 267 -6.84 -14.52 10.68
N PRO A 268 -7.49 -14.70 11.84
CA PRO A 268 -8.95 -14.72 11.91
C PRO A 268 -9.55 -13.39 11.43
N GLU A 269 -10.79 -13.43 10.99
CA GLU A 269 -11.52 -12.23 10.60
C GLU A 269 -11.84 -11.34 11.81
N ALA A 270 -11.61 -10.05 11.65
CA ALA A 270 -11.93 -9.01 12.62
C ALA A 270 -13.17 -8.21 12.17
N GLY A 271 -14.00 -7.82 13.13
CA GLY A 271 -15.23 -7.06 12.88
C GLY A 271 -14.98 -5.59 12.56
N SER A 272 -13.78 -5.08 12.85
CA SER A 272 -13.35 -3.72 12.52
C SER A 272 -11.85 -3.65 12.28
N LEU A 273 -11.37 -2.56 11.67
CA LEU A 273 -9.95 -2.36 11.46
C LEU A 273 -9.16 -2.25 12.77
N LEU A 274 -9.78 -1.71 13.83
CA LEU A 274 -9.16 -1.60 15.16
C LEU A 274 -8.94 -2.99 15.79
N GLU A 275 -9.84 -3.93 15.51
CA GLU A 275 -9.74 -5.34 15.94
C GLU A 275 -8.79 -6.16 15.06
N ALA A 276 -8.38 -5.65 13.88
CA ALA A 276 -7.47 -6.32 12.98
C ALA A 276 -6.07 -6.57 13.60
N SER A 277 -5.74 -5.89 14.71
CA SER A 277 -4.57 -6.18 15.53
C SER A 277 -4.53 -7.64 16.01
N GLY A 278 -5.66 -8.22 16.41
CA GLY A 278 -5.75 -9.64 16.79
C GLY A 278 -5.56 -10.59 15.61
N SER A 279 -6.06 -10.19 14.43
CA SER A 279 -5.82 -10.89 13.16
C SER A 279 -4.32 -10.90 12.83
N ALA A 280 -3.68 -9.73 12.88
CA ALA A 280 -2.25 -9.57 12.65
C ALA A 280 -1.42 -10.42 13.62
N GLN A 281 -1.65 -10.30 14.93
CA GLN A 281 -0.92 -11.06 15.94
C GLN A 281 -0.99 -12.57 15.67
N SER A 282 -2.17 -13.08 15.34
CA SER A 282 -2.36 -14.49 15.00
C SER A 282 -1.62 -14.89 13.71
N ALA A 283 -1.66 -14.04 12.68
CA ALA A 283 -0.95 -14.28 11.43
C ALA A 283 0.58 -14.31 11.63
N PHE A 284 1.14 -13.38 12.41
CA PHE A 284 2.58 -13.35 12.73
C PHE A 284 3.02 -14.55 13.58
N ALA A 285 2.24 -14.90 14.60
CA ALA A 285 2.50 -16.10 15.42
C ALA A 285 2.42 -17.36 14.56
N GLY A 286 1.40 -17.45 13.71
CA GLY A 286 1.22 -18.53 12.75
C GLY A 286 2.38 -18.61 11.75
N LEU A 287 2.87 -17.49 11.22
CA LEU A 287 4.04 -17.48 10.32
C LEU A 287 5.29 -18.06 10.99
N THR A 288 5.50 -17.72 12.27
CA THR A 288 6.61 -18.27 13.08
C THR A 288 6.45 -19.76 13.35
N ALA A 289 5.20 -20.22 13.53
CA ALA A 289 4.84 -21.58 13.84
C ALA A 289 4.76 -22.50 12.60
N ALA A 290 4.50 -21.94 11.41
CA ALA A 290 4.24 -22.69 10.17
C ALA A 290 5.38 -23.65 9.79
N ARG A 291 6.63 -23.34 10.18
CA ARG A 291 7.78 -24.24 9.99
C ARG A 291 7.63 -25.62 10.66
N ALA A 292 6.79 -25.74 11.68
CA ALA A 292 6.49 -27.00 12.34
C ALA A 292 5.46 -27.86 11.57
N TRP A 293 4.85 -27.32 10.51
CA TRP A 293 4.02 -28.06 9.56
C TRP A 293 4.48 -27.80 8.11
N PRO A 294 5.55 -28.48 7.64
CA PRO A 294 6.12 -28.23 6.30
C PRO A 294 5.15 -28.41 5.13
N ALA A 295 4.12 -29.24 5.31
CA ALA A 295 3.08 -29.51 4.32
C ALA A 295 1.83 -28.61 4.49
N ALA A 296 1.92 -27.53 5.29
CA ALA A 296 0.82 -26.58 5.45
C ALA A 296 0.40 -26.00 4.08
N PRO A 297 -0.91 -25.77 3.87
CA PRO A 297 -1.38 -25.14 2.65
C PRO A 297 -0.81 -23.72 2.49
N ARG A 298 -0.78 -23.22 1.26
CA ARG A 298 -0.35 -21.85 0.98
C ARG A 298 -1.50 -21.10 0.28
N PRO A 299 -2.12 -20.11 0.93
CA PRO A 299 -1.89 -19.69 2.32
C PRO A 299 -2.55 -20.63 3.34
N VAL A 300 -2.15 -20.55 4.62
CA VAL A 300 -2.73 -21.31 5.75
C VAL A 300 -3.39 -20.38 6.76
N ALA A 301 -4.49 -20.81 7.38
CA ALA A 301 -5.10 -20.05 8.46
C ALA A 301 -4.25 -20.12 9.72
N ALA A 302 -4.14 -19.01 10.45
CA ALA A 302 -3.48 -19.01 11.75
C ALA A 302 -4.18 -19.94 12.76
N ASP A 303 -5.49 -20.15 12.61
CA ASP A 303 -6.27 -21.05 13.46
C ASP A 303 -6.04 -22.53 13.13
N ASP A 304 -5.56 -22.85 11.93
CA ASP A 304 -5.12 -24.21 11.60
C ASP A 304 -3.79 -24.55 12.27
N LEU A 305 -3.06 -23.56 12.78
CA LEU A 305 -1.74 -23.68 13.41
C LEU A 305 -1.79 -23.55 14.95
N LEU A 306 -2.96 -23.68 15.57
CA LEU A 306 -3.11 -23.46 17.02
C LEU A 306 -2.15 -24.31 17.88
N PRO A 307 -1.94 -25.62 17.64
CA PRO A 307 -0.98 -26.41 18.42
C PRO A 307 0.45 -25.89 18.29
N GLU A 308 0.92 -25.63 17.07
CA GLU A 308 2.27 -25.15 16.81
C GLU A 308 2.49 -23.76 17.39
N ARG A 309 1.48 -22.89 17.33
CA ARG A 309 1.48 -21.57 17.96
C ARG A 309 1.61 -21.67 19.48
N VAL A 310 0.85 -22.56 20.12
CA VAL A 310 0.97 -22.79 21.57
C VAL A 310 2.35 -23.31 21.95
N ILE A 311 2.90 -24.27 21.19
CA ILE A 311 4.26 -24.80 21.41
C ILE A 311 5.31 -23.69 21.24
N SER A 312 5.05 -22.74 20.35
CA SER A 312 5.91 -21.57 20.12
C SER A 312 5.72 -20.45 21.17
N GLY A 313 4.88 -20.66 22.19
CA GLY A 313 4.65 -19.70 23.27
C GLY A 313 3.54 -18.67 23.03
N ASP A 314 2.67 -18.86 22.04
CA ASP A 314 1.54 -17.95 21.76
C ASP A 314 0.40 -18.14 22.78
N GLU A 315 0.31 -17.23 23.75
CA GLU A 315 -0.76 -17.21 24.75
C GLU A 315 -2.14 -16.86 24.15
N ALA A 316 -2.21 -16.18 23.00
CA ALA A 316 -3.49 -15.96 22.31
C ALA A 316 -4.04 -17.26 21.72
N ALA A 317 -3.17 -18.09 21.11
CA ALA A 317 -3.55 -19.43 20.65
C ALA A 317 -4.00 -20.32 21.82
N ARG A 318 -3.27 -20.26 22.96
CA ARG A 318 -3.65 -20.99 24.17
C ARG A 318 -5.04 -20.61 24.66
N ARG A 319 -5.32 -19.30 24.77
CA ARG A 319 -6.66 -18.80 25.13
C ARG A 319 -7.72 -19.20 24.11
N SER A 320 -7.40 -19.20 22.82
CA SER A 320 -8.31 -19.63 21.74
C SER A 320 -8.70 -21.10 21.89
N LEU A 321 -7.75 -22.02 22.07
CA LEU A 321 -8.04 -23.44 22.30
C LEU A 321 -8.95 -23.67 23.52
N VAL A 322 -8.69 -22.97 24.63
CA VAL A 322 -9.52 -23.09 25.83
C VAL A 322 -10.92 -22.54 25.60
N LYS A 323 -11.03 -21.34 25.02
CA LYS A 323 -12.30 -20.62 24.85
C LYS A 323 -13.19 -21.29 23.80
N ASN A 324 -12.62 -21.66 22.67
CA ASN A 324 -13.37 -22.05 21.47
C ASN A 324 -13.52 -23.57 21.32
N ILE A 325 -12.72 -24.38 22.03
CA ILE A 325 -12.77 -25.84 21.92
C ILE A 325 -13.04 -26.47 23.29
N TYR A 326 -12.13 -26.32 24.25
CA TYR A 326 -12.24 -27.05 25.53
C TYR A 326 -13.49 -26.68 26.34
N ARG A 327 -13.79 -25.39 26.51
CA ARG A 327 -14.97 -24.92 27.26
C ARG A 327 -16.29 -25.37 26.61
N PRO A 328 -16.50 -25.24 25.28
CA PRO A 328 -17.66 -25.79 24.60
C PRO A 328 -17.84 -27.30 24.82
N LEU A 329 -16.75 -28.08 24.79
CA LEU A 329 -16.80 -29.52 25.04
C LEU A 329 -17.24 -29.85 26.46
N VAL A 330 -16.78 -29.09 27.46
CA VAL A 330 -17.20 -29.25 28.86
C VAL A 330 -18.67 -28.82 29.02
N ALA A 331 -19.07 -27.70 28.42
CA ALA A 331 -20.43 -27.16 28.55
C ALA A 331 -21.50 -28.07 27.95
N ALA A 332 -21.19 -28.78 26.85
CA ALA A 332 -22.11 -29.70 26.20
C ALA A 332 -22.56 -30.89 27.09
N SER A 333 -21.85 -31.18 28.20
CA SER A 333 -22.30 -32.00 29.33
C SER A 333 -22.86 -33.41 28.99
N ASN A 334 -22.25 -34.09 28.01
CA ASN A 334 -22.71 -35.41 27.51
C ASN A 334 -21.55 -36.42 27.33
N GLY A 335 -20.47 -36.28 28.11
CA GLY A 335 -19.31 -37.17 28.06
C GLY A 335 -18.40 -36.98 26.84
N LEU A 336 -18.45 -35.83 26.16
CA LEU A 336 -17.63 -35.57 24.97
C LEU A 336 -16.15 -35.49 25.29
N VAL A 337 -15.78 -34.81 26.38
CA VAL A 337 -14.37 -34.68 26.80
C VAL A 337 -13.75 -36.05 27.07
N GLU A 338 -14.51 -36.93 27.76
CA GLU A 338 -14.11 -38.30 28.04
C GLU A 338 -14.02 -39.11 26.75
N THR A 339 -15.06 -39.06 25.91
CA THR A 339 -15.10 -39.82 24.65
C THR A 339 -13.98 -39.43 23.69
N LEU A 340 -13.73 -38.12 23.53
CA LEU A 340 -12.65 -37.61 22.70
C LEU A 340 -11.28 -37.97 23.29
N GLY A 341 -11.10 -37.83 24.61
CA GLY A 341 -9.86 -38.20 25.28
C GLY A 341 -9.51 -39.67 25.07
N THR A 342 -10.45 -40.57 25.37
CA THR A 342 -10.28 -42.02 25.18
C THR A 342 -10.05 -42.39 23.71
N TYR A 343 -10.77 -41.74 22.78
CA TYR A 343 -10.59 -41.96 21.34
C TYR A 343 -9.17 -41.64 20.88
N LEU A 344 -8.62 -40.50 21.30
CA LEU A 344 -7.26 -40.09 20.96
C LEU A 344 -6.22 -41.00 21.64
N GLU A 345 -6.41 -41.36 22.90
CA GLU A 345 -5.51 -42.23 23.67
C GLU A 345 -5.44 -43.66 23.09
N LEU A 346 -6.55 -44.18 22.55
CA LEU A 346 -6.63 -45.51 21.94
C LEU A 346 -6.32 -45.52 20.43
N GLY A 347 -5.54 -44.55 19.95
CA GLY A 347 -5.07 -44.51 18.57
C GLY A 347 -6.19 -44.33 17.55
N HIS A 348 -7.20 -43.52 17.88
CA HIS A 348 -8.29 -43.15 16.98
C HIS A 348 -9.21 -44.33 16.59
N SER A 349 -9.32 -45.34 17.47
CA SER A 349 -10.15 -46.54 17.26
C SER A 349 -11.53 -46.43 17.89
N LEU A 350 -12.58 -46.44 17.05
CA LEU A 350 -13.98 -46.41 17.51
C LEU A 350 -14.34 -47.62 18.36
N GLU A 351 -13.93 -48.82 17.94
CA GLU A 351 -14.24 -50.08 18.63
C GLU A 351 -13.53 -50.19 19.98
N ALA A 352 -12.27 -49.76 20.05
CA ALA A 352 -11.52 -49.74 21.31
C ALA A 352 -12.14 -48.74 22.29
N THR A 353 -12.51 -47.55 21.80
CA THR A 353 -13.18 -46.51 22.61
C THR A 353 -14.54 -46.97 23.12
N ALA A 354 -15.32 -47.65 22.30
CA ALA A 354 -16.63 -48.17 22.67
C ALA A 354 -16.51 -49.20 23.81
N ARG A 355 -15.53 -50.11 23.71
CA ARG A 355 -15.23 -51.10 24.74
C ARG A 355 -14.77 -50.46 26.04
N GLU A 356 -13.86 -49.49 25.97
CA GLU A 356 -13.32 -48.79 27.15
C GLU A 356 -14.40 -48.00 27.91
N LEU A 357 -15.31 -47.36 27.16
CA LEU A 357 -16.39 -46.54 27.74
C LEU A 357 -17.67 -47.33 28.03
N PHE A 358 -17.68 -48.65 27.78
CA PHE A 358 -18.85 -49.53 27.93
C PHE A 358 -20.10 -49.00 27.19
N VAL A 359 -19.90 -48.47 25.97
CA VAL A 359 -20.98 -47.99 25.09
C VAL A 359 -20.92 -48.69 23.73
N HIS A 360 -21.95 -48.52 22.91
CA HIS A 360 -21.95 -49.00 21.53
C HIS A 360 -21.07 -48.11 20.63
N ALA A 361 -20.43 -48.67 19.59
CA ALA A 361 -19.60 -47.92 18.64
C ALA A 361 -20.37 -46.76 17.96
N ASN A 362 -21.66 -46.94 17.70
CA ASN A 362 -22.54 -45.87 17.20
C ASN A 362 -22.65 -44.68 18.16
N THR A 363 -22.64 -44.92 19.47
CA THR A 363 -22.67 -43.85 20.47
C THR A 363 -21.36 -43.06 20.45
N VAL A 364 -20.21 -43.73 20.28
CA VAL A 364 -18.92 -43.07 20.09
C VAL A 364 -18.95 -42.19 18.85
N ARG A 365 -19.37 -42.75 17.70
CA ARG A 365 -19.48 -42.00 16.43
C ARG A 365 -20.40 -40.79 16.58
N TYR A 366 -21.55 -40.94 17.24
CA TYR A 366 -22.47 -39.84 17.50
C TYR A 366 -21.83 -38.75 18.37
N ARG A 367 -21.12 -39.12 19.44
CA ARG A 367 -20.41 -38.16 20.30
C ARG A 367 -19.26 -37.46 19.57
N LEU A 368 -18.50 -38.16 18.74
CA LEU A 368 -17.44 -37.56 17.92
C LEU A 368 -18.01 -36.61 16.86
N LYS A 369 -19.15 -36.96 16.23
CA LYS A 369 -19.88 -36.01 15.39
C LYS A 369 -20.30 -34.78 16.17
N ARG A 370 -20.78 -34.96 17.41
CA ARG A 370 -21.17 -33.85 18.27
C ARG A 370 -19.98 -32.97 18.68
N VAL A 371 -18.77 -33.53 18.81
CA VAL A 371 -17.52 -32.77 19.01
C VAL A 371 -17.30 -31.82 17.82
N CYS A 372 -17.44 -32.31 16.60
CA CYS A 372 -17.37 -31.48 15.40
C CYS A 372 -18.44 -30.38 15.42
N ASP A 373 -19.70 -30.71 15.73
CA ASP A 373 -20.79 -29.73 15.76
C ASP A 373 -20.55 -28.56 16.74
N VAL A 374 -19.91 -28.83 17.89
CA VAL A 374 -19.73 -27.81 18.96
C VAL A 374 -18.40 -27.07 18.90
N THR A 375 -17.39 -27.63 18.24
CA THR A 375 -16.05 -27.04 18.16
C THR A 375 -15.68 -26.55 16.77
N GLY A 376 -16.34 -27.06 15.72
CA GLY A 376 -15.95 -26.87 14.33
C GLY A 376 -14.80 -27.77 13.86
N TRP A 377 -14.27 -28.64 14.71
CA TRP A 377 -13.14 -29.54 14.40
C TRP A 377 -13.57 -31.01 14.41
N ASP A 378 -13.30 -31.72 13.32
CA ASP A 378 -13.59 -33.13 13.10
C ASP A 378 -12.49 -34.03 13.70
N PRO A 379 -12.78 -34.81 14.76
CA PRO A 379 -11.82 -35.74 15.35
C PRO A 379 -11.40 -36.89 14.42
N LEU A 380 -12.11 -37.12 13.32
CA LEU A 380 -11.76 -38.15 12.34
C LEU A 380 -10.67 -37.68 11.36
N LEU A 381 -10.45 -36.38 11.25
CA LEU A 381 -9.38 -35.81 10.42
C LEU A 381 -8.09 -35.73 11.23
N PRO A 382 -6.97 -36.34 10.79
CA PRO A 382 -5.73 -36.38 11.58
C PRO A 382 -5.21 -35.01 12.01
N ARG A 383 -5.31 -34.00 11.13
CA ARG A 383 -4.88 -32.64 11.43
C ARG A 383 -5.71 -32.01 12.54
N GLU A 384 -7.03 -32.14 12.43
CA GLU A 384 -7.99 -31.53 13.36
C GLU A 384 -8.02 -32.26 14.70
N ALA A 385 -7.83 -33.59 14.68
CA ALA A 385 -7.64 -34.40 15.88
C ALA A 385 -6.43 -33.94 16.71
N PHE A 386 -5.34 -33.52 16.06
CA PHE A 386 -4.19 -32.94 16.77
C PHE A 386 -4.53 -31.59 17.43
N VAL A 387 -5.34 -30.75 16.77
CA VAL A 387 -5.87 -29.50 17.35
C VAL A 387 -6.73 -29.80 18.58
N LEU A 388 -7.64 -30.76 18.47
CA LEU A 388 -8.49 -31.22 19.56
C LEU A 388 -7.68 -31.81 20.73
N GLN A 389 -6.64 -32.60 20.44
CA GLN A 389 -5.73 -33.15 21.45
C GLN A 389 -4.99 -32.03 22.20
N ALA A 390 -4.45 -31.06 21.48
CA ALA A 390 -3.82 -29.88 22.08
C ALA A 390 -4.81 -29.10 22.96
N ALA A 391 -6.06 -28.93 22.50
CA ALA A 391 -7.10 -28.27 23.29
C ALA A 391 -7.41 -29.00 24.59
N LEU A 392 -7.47 -30.33 24.59
CA LEU A 392 -7.67 -31.12 25.81
C LEU A 392 -6.51 -30.94 26.80
N VAL A 393 -5.27 -31.00 26.32
CA VAL A 393 -4.08 -30.81 27.17
C VAL A 393 -4.07 -29.41 27.78
N VAL A 394 -4.19 -28.37 26.95
CA VAL A 394 -4.18 -26.97 27.39
C VAL A 394 -5.36 -26.67 28.31
N GLY A 395 -6.53 -27.22 28.01
CA GLY A 395 -7.74 -27.08 28.81
C GLY A 395 -7.59 -27.67 30.22
N ARG A 396 -7.05 -28.88 30.33
CA ARG A 396 -6.75 -29.53 31.62
C ARG A 396 -5.73 -28.75 32.44
N LEU A 397 -4.70 -28.18 31.79
CA LEU A 397 -3.70 -27.31 32.45
C LEU A 397 -4.28 -25.97 32.92
N SER A 398 -5.39 -25.52 32.31
CA SER A 398 -6.04 -24.24 32.64
C SER A 398 -7.17 -24.39 33.66
N ALA A 399 -7.64 -25.62 33.92
CA ALA A 399 -8.61 -25.92 34.96
C ALA A 399 -7.90 -26.01 36.33
N PRO A 400 -8.55 -25.57 37.43
CA PRO A 400 -8.01 -25.80 38.76
C PRO A 400 -7.84 -27.31 38.99
N PRO A 401 -6.76 -27.76 39.67
CA PRO A 401 -6.56 -29.18 39.92
C PRO A 401 -7.77 -29.73 40.68
N LYS A 402 -8.42 -30.76 40.13
CA LYS A 402 -9.47 -31.50 40.84
C LYS A 402 -8.83 -32.07 42.10
N ALA A 403 -9.36 -31.73 43.28
CA ALA A 403 -8.93 -32.35 44.53
C ALA A 403 -9.02 -33.88 44.36
N PRO A 404 -8.01 -34.66 44.80
CA PRO A 404 -8.05 -36.11 44.66
C PRO A 404 -9.32 -36.61 45.33
N ALA A 405 -10.10 -37.41 44.60
CA ALA A 405 -11.28 -38.05 45.17
C ALA A 405 -10.81 -38.87 46.38
N GLU A 406 -11.31 -38.52 47.58
CA GLU A 406 -11.07 -39.29 48.79
C GLU A 406 -11.41 -40.75 48.47
N ARG A 407 -10.39 -41.61 48.49
CA ARG A 407 -10.59 -43.05 48.41
C ARG A 407 -11.45 -43.42 49.59
N HIS A 408 -12.72 -43.73 49.35
CA HIS A 408 -13.59 -44.33 50.35
C HIS A 408 -12.85 -45.55 50.93
N PRO A 409 -12.63 -45.62 52.25
CA PRO A 409 -11.99 -46.78 52.84
C PRO A 409 -12.86 -48.01 52.53
N ALA A 410 -12.20 -49.05 52.02
CA ALA A 410 -12.83 -50.33 51.75
C ALA A 410 -13.63 -50.76 52.99
N ARG A 411 -14.93 -50.95 52.79
CA ARG A 411 -15.85 -51.46 53.80
C ARG A 411 -15.44 -52.92 54.06
N ASN A 412 -14.64 -53.15 55.09
CA ASN A 412 -14.46 -54.49 55.66
C ASN A 412 -15.85 -54.98 56.07
N GLN A 413 -16.34 -56.01 55.38
CA GLN A 413 -17.47 -56.81 55.85
C GLN A 413 -16.93 -57.89 56.81
N PRO A 414 -17.67 -58.20 57.89
CA PRO A 414 -17.25 -59.14 58.93
C PRO A 414 -17.23 -60.60 58.47
#